data_AF-A0A7V5PA23-F1
#
_entry.id   AF-A0A7V5PA23-F1
#
_cell.length_a   1.000
_cell.length_b   1.000
_cell.length_c   1.000
_cell.angle_alpha   90.00
_cell.angle_beta   90.00
_cell.angle_gamma   90.00
#
_symmetry.space_group_name_H-M   'P 1'
#
loop_
_entity.id
_entity.type
_entity.pdbx_description
1 polymer ?
#
loop_
_entity_poly.entity_id
_entity_poly.type
_entity_poly.pdbx_seq_one_letter_code
_entity_poly.pdbx_strand_id
1 'polypeptide(L)'
;MAGRFLRVAFLACAAALALALLGACGAQSGAGSSASATAPAAGSTAGAAVYSDPFAYCAAVKTIDTPDARYSGPKAPDAVIAGLQVAMQLPTGTPPPPLVQGLYWRCMDGNVYACTVGANLPCTDKANTDKTPTKEMNDFCASNANADVIPMAVTGHNTVYDWHCNGTTAEVVKQLVTPDAQGYLSNIWYEIKPSQ
;
A
#
# COMPACT_ATOMS: atom_id res chain seq x y z
N MET A 1 -48.31 19.22 22.44
CA MET A 1 -47.47 18.69 23.53
C MET A 1 -46.03 18.78 23.06
N ALA A 2 -45.36 19.90 23.33
CA ALA A 2 -44.26 20.00 24.31
C ALA A 2 -43.15 18.96 23.98
N GLY A 3 -41.99 19.28 23.40
CA GLY A 3 -41.20 20.50 23.46
C GLY A 3 -39.92 20.18 24.23
N ARG A 4 -38.75 20.24 23.58
CA ARG A 4 -37.48 20.69 24.17
C ARG A 4 -36.37 20.72 23.12
N PHE A 5 -36.22 21.89 22.53
CA PHE A 5 -34.95 22.39 22.03
C PHE A 5 -34.00 22.56 23.21
N LEU A 6 -32.75 22.12 23.08
CA LEU A 6 -31.66 22.62 23.92
C LEU A 6 -30.55 23.17 23.02
N ARG A 7 -30.51 24.50 22.96
CA ARG A 7 -29.38 25.31 22.51
C ARG A 7 -28.47 25.55 23.72
N VAL A 8 -27.17 25.31 23.59
CA VAL A 8 -26.09 25.95 24.38
C VAL A 8 -24.88 25.95 23.43
N ALA A 9 -24.58 27.00 22.66
CA ALA A 9 -24.07 28.32 23.00
C ALA A 9 -22.69 28.29 23.69
N PHE A 10 -21.66 28.52 22.86
CA PHE A 10 -20.42 29.27 23.10
C PHE A 10 -20.00 29.52 24.56
N LEU A 11 -18.79 29.07 24.91
CA LEU A 11 -17.90 29.88 25.74
C LEU A 11 -16.47 29.82 25.19
N ALA A 12 -15.98 31.00 24.80
CA ALA A 12 -14.62 31.28 24.39
C ALA A 12 -13.67 31.14 25.58
N CYS A 13 -12.51 30.52 25.38
CA CYS A 13 -11.40 30.61 26.33
C CYS A 13 -10.47 31.73 25.87
N ALA A 14 -10.53 32.85 26.57
CA ALA A 14 -9.70 34.03 26.35
C ALA A 14 -8.33 33.90 27.04
N ALA A 15 -7.39 34.67 26.49
CA ALA A 15 -5.97 34.79 26.82
C ALA A 15 -5.63 35.24 28.25
N ALA A 16 -4.41 34.89 28.69
CA ALA A 16 -3.41 35.75 29.34
C ALA A 16 -2.13 34.91 29.58
N LEU A 17 -0.97 35.18 28.97
CA LEU A 17 0.03 36.25 29.22
C LEU A 17 0.79 36.11 30.56
N ALA A 18 2.12 36.32 30.46
CA ALA A 18 3.18 36.38 31.49
C ALA A 18 3.98 35.07 31.66
N LEU A 19 5.31 35.05 31.78
CA LEU A 19 6.26 36.08 32.22
C LEU A 19 7.67 35.74 31.68
N ALA A 20 8.46 36.77 31.38
CA ALA A 20 9.84 36.67 30.93
C ALA A 20 10.79 36.13 32.02
N LEU A 21 11.81 35.37 31.61
CA LEU A 21 13.01 35.15 32.40
C LEU A 21 14.24 35.49 31.54
N LEU A 22 14.89 36.59 31.94
CA LEU A 22 16.26 36.89 31.58
C LEU A 22 17.20 35.87 32.23
N GLY A 23 18.10 35.28 31.45
CA GLY A 23 19.20 34.45 31.94
C GLY A 23 20.45 34.73 31.12
N ALA A 24 21.46 35.29 31.78
CA ALA A 24 22.59 35.98 31.18
C ALA A 24 23.69 35.06 30.62
N CYS A 25 24.44 35.69 29.71
CA CYS A 25 25.82 35.46 29.29
C CYS A 25 26.67 34.52 30.16
N GLY A 26 27.29 33.53 29.51
CA GLY A 26 28.38 32.72 30.05
C GLY A 26 29.26 32.21 28.93
N ALA A 27 30.14 33.06 28.41
CA ALA A 27 31.28 32.64 27.61
C ALA A 27 32.35 32.07 28.54
N GLN A 28 32.71 30.79 28.37
CA GLN A 28 33.92 30.22 28.95
C GLN A 28 34.77 29.60 27.85
N SER A 29 35.84 30.31 27.55
CA SER A 29 37.03 29.83 26.87
C SER A 29 37.74 28.82 27.75
N GLY A 30 37.95 27.60 27.25
CA GLY A 30 38.76 26.57 27.87
C GLY A 30 39.65 25.93 26.81
N ALA A 31 40.95 26.20 26.90
CA ALA A 31 41.98 25.67 26.03
C ALA A 31 42.33 24.21 26.39
N GLY A 32 42.70 23.44 25.36
CA GLY A 32 43.73 22.42 25.44
C GLY A 32 43.39 21.09 26.12
N SER A 33 43.17 20.05 25.32
CA SER A 33 43.71 18.72 25.61
C SER A 33 43.93 17.93 24.34
N SER A 34 45.12 17.36 24.29
CA SER A 34 45.76 16.71 23.15
C SER A 34 45.10 15.37 22.78
N ALA A 35 45.17 15.11 21.47
CA ALA A 35 45.11 13.84 20.76
C ALA A 35 44.81 12.55 21.56
N SER A 36 43.74 11.89 21.15
CA SER A 36 43.78 10.44 20.91
C SER A 36 43.02 10.19 19.61
N ALA A 37 43.77 10.04 18.52
CA ALA A 37 43.23 9.53 17.26
C ALA A 37 42.85 8.06 17.50
N THR A 38 41.61 7.83 17.92
CA THR A 38 41.01 6.50 17.88
C THR A 38 40.82 6.19 16.40
N ALA A 39 41.60 5.25 15.89
CA ALA A 39 41.39 4.70 14.56
C ALA A 39 39.93 4.23 14.44
N PRO A 40 39.21 4.51 13.34
CA PRO A 40 37.93 3.90 13.12
C PRO A 40 38.15 2.39 13.05
N ALA A 41 37.53 1.66 13.99
CA ALA A 41 37.45 0.22 13.91
C ALA A 41 36.91 -0.14 12.52
N ALA A 42 37.64 -1.00 11.81
CA ALA A 42 37.19 -1.58 10.56
C ALA A 42 35.77 -2.11 10.79
N GLY A 43 34.80 -1.49 10.12
CA GLY A 43 33.42 -1.90 10.18
C GLY A 43 33.36 -3.38 9.82
N SER A 44 33.00 -4.21 10.78
CA SER A 44 32.57 -5.56 10.48
C SER A 44 31.46 -5.41 9.45
N THR A 45 31.71 -5.87 8.22
CA THR A 45 30.65 -6.16 7.26
C THR A 45 29.81 -7.26 7.90
N ALA A 46 28.89 -6.86 8.77
CA ALA A 46 27.83 -7.72 9.25
C ALA A 46 27.18 -8.28 7.99
N GLY A 47 27.28 -9.60 7.81
CA GLY A 47 26.63 -10.27 6.68
C GLY A 47 25.18 -9.83 6.65
N ALA A 48 24.70 -9.45 5.46
CA ALA A 48 23.32 -9.01 5.31
C ALA A 48 22.39 -10.05 5.93
N ALA A 49 21.50 -9.63 6.83
CA ALA A 49 20.57 -10.54 7.47
C ALA A 49 19.71 -11.21 6.40
N VAL A 50 19.62 -12.55 6.50
CA VAL A 50 18.80 -13.38 5.63
C VAL A 50 17.62 -13.89 6.44
N TYR A 51 16.41 -13.74 5.91
CA TYR A 51 15.14 -14.06 6.55
C TYR A 51 14.45 -15.20 5.83
N SER A 52 13.99 -16.22 6.56
CA SER A 52 13.10 -17.26 6.00
C SER A 52 11.63 -17.06 6.38
N ASP A 53 11.35 -16.25 7.40
CA ASP A 53 10.02 -15.86 7.82
C ASP A 53 9.57 -14.60 7.06
N PRO A 54 8.47 -14.64 6.28
CA PRO A 54 7.99 -13.48 5.52
C PRO A 54 7.58 -12.28 6.40
N PHE A 55 7.10 -12.52 7.63
CA PHE A 55 6.72 -11.45 8.55
C PHE A 55 7.93 -10.74 9.14
N ALA A 56 8.93 -11.51 9.59
CA ALA A 56 10.21 -10.96 10.05
C ALA A 56 10.93 -10.21 8.91
N TYR A 57 10.88 -10.76 7.70
CA TYR A 57 11.39 -10.13 6.49
C TYR A 57 10.76 -8.76 6.26
N CYS A 58 9.42 -8.69 6.17
CA CYS A 58 8.73 -7.42 5.92
C CYS A 58 8.95 -6.41 7.05
N ALA A 59 8.91 -6.84 8.32
CA ALA A 59 9.19 -5.96 9.45
C ALA A 59 10.56 -5.27 9.34
N ALA A 60 11.56 -5.98 8.79
CA ALA A 60 12.92 -5.47 8.59
C ALA A 60 13.07 -4.60 7.32
N VAL A 61 12.55 -5.05 6.17
CA VAL A 61 12.75 -4.34 4.88
C VAL A 61 11.72 -3.24 4.61
N LYS A 62 10.66 -3.17 5.42
CA LYS A 62 9.53 -2.24 5.31
C LYS A 62 8.72 -2.42 4.03
N THR A 63 9.17 -1.81 2.93
CA THR A 63 8.40 -1.74 1.69
C THR A 63 9.25 -2.24 0.55
N ILE A 64 8.78 -3.30 -0.11
CA ILE A 64 9.39 -3.85 -1.33
C ILE A 64 8.33 -4.61 -2.13
N ASP A 65 8.28 -4.35 -3.44
CA ASP A 65 7.25 -4.93 -4.34
C ASP A 65 7.45 -6.44 -4.57
N THR A 66 8.70 -6.90 -4.52
CA THR A 66 9.07 -8.32 -4.70
C THR A 66 10.18 -8.67 -3.72
N PRO A 67 10.06 -9.76 -2.94
CA PRO A 67 11.12 -10.24 -2.08
C PRO A 67 12.44 -10.41 -2.84
N ASP A 68 13.52 -9.90 -2.27
CA ASP A 68 14.87 -9.94 -2.85
C ASP A 68 15.76 -10.97 -2.16
N ALA A 69 17.06 -10.94 -2.46
CA ALA A 69 18.05 -11.89 -1.93
C ALA A 69 18.17 -11.94 -0.40
N ARG A 70 17.57 -10.98 0.33
CA ARG A 70 17.49 -11.01 1.80
C ARG A 70 16.42 -11.99 2.30
N TYR A 71 15.52 -12.47 1.44
CA TYR A 71 14.56 -13.52 1.77
C TYR A 71 15.03 -14.87 1.20
N SER A 72 15.18 -15.88 2.05
CA SER A 72 15.62 -17.24 1.68
C SER A 72 14.55 -18.31 1.81
N GLY A 73 13.34 -17.94 2.25
CA GLY A 73 12.23 -18.86 2.35
C GLY A 73 11.65 -19.26 0.98
N PRO A 74 10.63 -20.14 0.96
CA PRO A 74 9.98 -20.56 -0.27
C PRO A 74 9.31 -19.37 -0.97
N LYS A 75 9.25 -19.41 -2.31
CA LYS A 75 8.59 -18.38 -3.15
C LYS A 75 7.13 -18.14 -2.71
N ALA A 76 6.44 -19.21 -2.35
CA ALA A 76 5.08 -19.20 -1.82
C ALA A 76 5.10 -19.77 -0.39
N PRO A 77 5.20 -18.93 0.66
CA PRO A 77 5.27 -19.40 2.03
C PRO A 77 3.92 -19.91 2.52
N ASP A 78 3.93 -21.01 3.28
CA ASP A 78 2.70 -21.65 3.80
C ASP A 78 1.83 -20.68 4.61
N ALA A 79 2.46 -19.81 5.42
CA ALA A 79 1.75 -18.80 6.19
C ALA A 79 1.05 -17.76 5.30
N VAL A 80 1.65 -17.40 4.17
CA VAL A 80 1.06 -16.47 3.19
C VAL A 80 -0.09 -17.14 2.44
N ILE A 81 0.07 -18.42 2.06
CA ILE A 81 -0.96 -19.22 1.42
C ILE A 81 -2.19 -19.34 2.34
N ALA A 82 -1.98 -19.76 3.59
CA ALA A 82 -3.05 -19.95 4.56
C ALA A 82 -3.75 -18.62 4.88
N GLY A 83 -3.00 -17.54 5.11
CA GLY A 83 -3.58 -16.23 5.35
C GLY A 83 -4.38 -15.71 4.16
N LEU A 84 -3.91 -15.93 2.92
CA LEU A 84 -4.63 -15.54 1.71
C LEU A 84 -5.94 -16.33 1.55
N GLN A 85 -5.94 -17.64 1.84
CA GLN A 85 -7.16 -18.45 1.82
C GLN A 85 -8.22 -17.90 2.79
N VAL A 86 -7.80 -17.49 3.99
CA VAL A 86 -8.69 -16.87 4.98
C VAL A 86 -9.18 -15.50 4.50
N ALA A 87 -8.28 -14.64 4.02
CA ALA A 87 -8.61 -13.30 3.57
C ALA A 87 -9.59 -13.29 2.38
N MET A 88 -9.44 -14.26 1.48
CA MET A 88 -10.32 -14.47 0.33
C MET A 88 -11.57 -15.31 0.64
N GLN A 89 -11.74 -15.77 1.89
CA GLN A 89 -12.88 -16.60 2.33
C GLN A 89 -13.03 -17.87 1.49
N LEU A 90 -11.92 -18.49 1.09
CA LEU A 90 -11.95 -19.70 0.28
C LEU A 90 -12.47 -20.88 1.11
N PRO A 91 -13.25 -21.80 0.51
CA PRO A 91 -13.73 -22.99 1.22
C PRO A 91 -12.58 -23.78 1.85
N THR A 92 -12.80 -24.28 3.06
CA THR A 92 -11.87 -25.20 3.72
C THR A 92 -11.60 -26.40 2.82
N GLY A 93 -10.32 -26.71 2.59
CA GLY A 93 -9.93 -27.80 1.68
C GLY A 93 -9.74 -27.39 0.22
N THR A 94 -9.83 -26.08 -0.11
CA THR A 94 -9.44 -25.57 -1.43
C THR A 94 -7.97 -25.95 -1.69
N PRO A 95 -7.67 -26.74 -2.75
CA PRO A 95 -6.32 -27.19 -3.02
C PRO A 95 -5.36 -26.00 -3.23
N PRO A 96 -4.19 -26.00 -2.59
CA PRO A 96 -3.17 -24.97 -2.82
C PRO A 96 -2.70 -24.78 -4.27
N PRO A 97 -2.61 -25.79 -5.17
CA PRO A 97 -1.87 -25.65 -6.42
C PRO A 97 -2.29 -24.50 -7.35
N PRO A 98 -3.59 -24.22 -7.60
CA PRO A 98 -3.99 -23.07 -8.42
C PRO A 98 -3.65 -21.72 -7.75
N LEU A 99 -3.72 -21.65 -6.42
CA LEU A 99 -3.42 -20.45 -5.63
C LEU A 99 -1.91 -20.18 -5.58
N VAL A 100 -1.10 -21.23 -5.37
CA VAL A 100 0.36 -21.17 -5.26
C VAL A 100 1.02 -20.74 -6.56
N GLN A 101 0.57 -21.26 -7.71
CA GLN A 101 1.14 -20.91 -9.01
C GLN A 101 0.95 -19.43 -9.34
N GLY A 102 -0.18 -18.87 -8.92
CA GLY A 102 -0.54 -17.48 -9.17
C GLY A 102 -0.21 -16.52 -8.03
N LEU A 103 0.44 -16.97 -6.95
CA LEU A 103 0.67 -16.17 -5.75
C LEU A 103 1.79 -15.15 -5.95
N TYR A 104 1.48 -13.90 -5.62
CA TYR A 104 2.43 -12.81 -5.45
C TYR A 104 2.29 -12.28 -4.03
N TRP A 105 3.40 -11.95 -3.41
CA TRP A 105 3.40 -11.29 -2.11
C TRP A 105 4.50 -10.24 -2.06
N ARG A 106 4.26 -9.23 -1.23
CA ARG A 106 5.11 -8.06 -1.09
C ARG A 106 5.08 -7.54 0.33
N CYS A 107 6.02 -6.66 0.64
CA CYS A 107 6.01 -5.92 1.89
C CYS A 107 5.44 -4.52 1.65
N MET A 108 4.48 -4.13 2.48
CA MET A 108 3.90 -2.79 2.50
C MET A 108 3.87 -2.31 3.94
N ASP A 109 4.64 -1.26 4.23
CA ASP A 109 4.76 -0.66 5.56
C ASP A 109 5.09 -1.67 6.67
N GLY A 110 5.99 -2.61 6.35
CA GLY A 110 6.42 -3.64 7.28
C GLY A 110 5.49 -4.85 7.41
N ASN A 111 4.33 -4.84 6.75
CA ASN A 111 3.36 -5.93 6.77
C ASN A 111 3.42 -6.75 5.48
N VAL A 112 3.01 -8.01 5.58
CA VAL A 112 2.92 -8.92 4.43
C VAL A 112 1.59 -8.71 3.72
N TYR A 113 1.62 -8.49 2.41
CA TYR A 113 0.45 -8.45 1.55
C TYR A 113 0.55 -9.49 0.45
N ALA A 114 -0.58 -10.07 0.05
CA ALA A 114 -0.64 -11.07 -1.00
C ALA A 114 -1.76 -10.84 -2.02
N CYS A 115 -1.53 -11.27 -3.25
CA CYS A 115 -2.45 -11.26 -4.39
C CYS A 115 -2.30 -12.58 -5.17
N THR A 116 -3.37 -13.04 -5.83
CA THR A 116 -3.29 -14.21 -6.73
C THR A 116 -3.95 -13.92 -8.08
N VAL A 117 -3.31 -14.29 -9.19
CA VAL A 117 -3.78 -13.94 -10.56
C VAL A 117 -5.08 -14.63 -10.99
N GLY A 118 -5.65 -15.51 -10.17
CA GLY A 118 -6.82 -16.35 -10.48
C GLY A 118 -7.93 -15.69 -11.30
N ALA A 119 -8.67 -14.73 -10.73
CA ALA A 119 -9.82 -14.07 -11.39
C ALA A 119 -9.42 -13.01 -12.44
N ASN A 120 -8.32 -13.24 -13.16
CA ASN A 120 -7.65 -12.27 -14.02
C ASN A 120 -7.22 -11.00 -13.26
N LEU A 121 -6.71 -11.18 -12.04
CA LEU A 121 -6.24 -10.07 -11.20
C LEU A 121 -4.83 -9.63 -11.63
N PRO A 122 -4.59 -8.32 -11.87
CA PRO A 122 -3.30 -7.83 -12.34
C PRO A 122 -2.32 -7.62 -11.18
N CYS A 123 -1.93 -8.71 -10.51
CA CYS A 123 -1.08 -8.65 -9.31
C CYS A 123 0.30 -8.00 -9.55
N THR A 124 0.79 -7.96 -10.78
CA THR A 124 2.10 -7.40 -11.12
C THR A 124 2.03 -5.99 -11.70
N ASP A 125 0.83 -5.50 -12.02
CA ASP A 125 0.69 -4.27 -12.78
C ASP A 125 0.35 -3.10 -11.85
N LYS A 126 0.97 -1.94 -12.14
CA LYS A 126 0.55 -0.70 -11.52
C LYS A 126 -0.84 -0.31 -12.04
N ALA A 127 -1.60 0.31 -11.17
CA ALA A 127 -2.92 0.83 -11.48
C ALA A 127 -2.81 1.88 -12.61
N ASN A 128 -3.61 1.71 -13.66
CA ASN A 128 -3.78 2.72 -14.69
C ASN A 128 -4.68 3.84 -14.16
N THR A 129 -4.08 5.01 -13.96
CA THR A 129 -4.74 6.23 -13.44
C THR A 129 -4.97 7.28 -14.53
N ASP A 130 -4.68 6.96 -15.79
CA ASP A 130 -4.96 7.82 -16.93
C ASP A 130 -6.47 7.92 -17.19
N LYS A 131 -6.96 9.15 -17.37
CA LYS A 131 -8.36 9.47 -17.68
C LYS A 131 -8.60 9.66 -19.18
N THR A 132 -7.57 9.44 -20.00
CA THR A 132 -7.66 9.57 -21.45
C THR A 132 -8.20 8.27 -22.04
N PRO A 133 -9.33 8.30 -22.78
CA PRO A 133 -9.81 7.15 -23.53
C PRO A 133 -8.73 6.57 -24.46
N THR A 134 -8.56 5.25 -24.45
CA THR A 134 -7.73 4.60 -25.47
C THR A 134 -8.46 4.54 -26.81
N LYS A 135 -7.73 4.20 -27.88
CA LYS A 135 -8.34 4.00 -29.20
C LYS A 135 -9.35 2.86 -29.16
N GLU A 136 -9.02 1.76 -28.50
CA GLU A 136 -9.85 0.55 -28.39
C GLU A 136 -11.18 0.84 -27.69
N MET A 137 -11.17 1.71 -26.68
CA MET A 137 -12.38 2.16 -25.99
C MET A 137 -13.29 2.97 -26.91
N ASN A 138 -12.72 3.90 -27.69
CA ASN A 138 -13.50 4.66 -28.68
C ASN A 138 -13.99 3.78 -29.83
N ASP A 139 -13.20 2.81 -30.29
CA ASP A 139 -13.62 1.84 -31.31
C ASP A 139 -14.78 0.97 -30.80
N PHE A 140 -14.74 0.56 -29.53
CA PHE A 140 -15.85 -0.12 -28.86
C PHE A 140 -17.10 0.76 -28.84
N CYS A 141 -16.98 2.03 -28.43
CA CYS A 141 -18.11 2.96 -28.38
C CYS A 141 -18.68 3.32 -29.76
N ALA A 142 -17.85 3.37 -30.80
CA ALA A 142 -18.32 3.55 -32.18
C ALA A 142 -19.24 2.41 -32.64
N SER A 143 -19.02 1.20 -32.13
CA SER A 143 -19.85 0.01 -32.43
C SER A 143 -20.99 -0.21 -31.42
N ASN A 144 -20.92 0.44 -30.25
CA ASN A 144 -21.84 0.26 -29.12
C ASN A 144 -22.20 1.62 -28.49
N ALA A 145 -22.83 2.48 -29.27
CA ALA A 145 -23.12 3.85 -28.84
C ALA A 145 -23.99 3.88 -27.57
N ASN A 146 -23.64 4.75 -26.61
CA ASN A 146 -24.31 4.90 -25.31
C ASN A 146 -24.35 3.63 -24.44
N ALA A 147 -23.44 2.66 -24.64
CA ALA A 147 -23.30 1.54 -23.73
C ALA A 147 -22.94 2.01 -22.31
N ASP A 148 -23.69 1.52 -21.30
CA ASP A 148 -23.51 1.92 -19.90
C ASP A 148 -22.16 1.47 -19.30
N VAL A 149 -21.53 0.45 -19.89
CA VAL A 149 -20.26 -0.13 -19.41
C VAL A 149 -19.37 -0.51 -20.59
N ILE A 150 -18.09 -0.17 -20.51
CA ILE A 150 -17.04 -0.70 -21.39
C ILE A 150 -16.38 -1.90 -20.68
N PRO A 151 -16.36 -3.11 -21.28
CA PRO A 151 -15.81 -4.30 -20.63
C PRO A 151 -14.33 -4.18 -20.26
N MET A 152 -13.90 -4.87 -19.19
CA MET A 152 -12.48 -4.92 -18.77
C MET A 152 -11.53 -5.51 -19.83
N ALA A 153 -12.06 -6.32 -20.75
CA ALA A 153 -11.31 -6.79 -21.92
C ALA A 153 -10.87 -5.64 -22.85
N VAL A 154 -11.53 -4.48 -22.77
CA VAL A 154 -11.24 -3.27 -23.54
C VAL A 154 -10.51 -2.23 -22.67
N THR A 155 -11.00 -1.97 -21.45
CA THR A 155 -10.39 -0.96 -20.56
C THR A 155 -9.08 -1.41 -19.91
N GLY A 156 -8.80 -2.73 -19.95
CA GLY A 156 -7.78 -3.38 -19.14
C GLY A 156 -8.26 -3.67 -17.72
N HIS A 157 -7.58 -4.64 -17.08
CA HIS A 157 -7.88 -5.08 -15.73
C HIS A 157 -7.25 -4.20 -14.63
N ASN A 158 -6.33 -3.31 -15.01
CA ASN A 158 -5.59 -2.45 -14.09
C ASN A 158 -6.15 -1.02 -13.99
N THR A 159 -7.23 -0.67 -14.70
CA THR A 159 -7.81 0.68 -14.61
C THR A 159 -8.45 0.93 -13.24
N VAL A 160 -8.32 2.16 -12.74
CA VAL A 160 -9.01 2.60 -11.52
C VAL A 160 -10.40 3.19 -11.78
N TYR A 161 -10.78 3.35 -13.04
CA TYR A 161 -12.01 4.05 -13.43
C TYR A 161 -13.06 3.10 -13.97
N ASP A 162 -14.30 3.47 -13.70
CA ASP A 162 -15.48 2.98 -14.40
C ASP A 162 -15.68 3.80 -15.68
N TRP A 163 -16.02 3.12 -16.77
CA TRP A 163 -16.09 3.72 -18.11
C TRP A 163 -17.40 3.36 -18.80
N HIS A 164 -18.00 4.36 -19.42
CA HIS A 164 -19.18 4.19 -20.28
C HIS A 164 -18.91 4.78 -21.67
N CYS A 165 -19.84 4.56 -22.59
CA CYS A 165 -19.88 5.28 -23.85
C CYS A 165 -20.85 6.47 -23.74
N ASN A 166 -20.39 7.66 -24.12
CA ASN A 166 -21.22 8.83 -24.35
C ASN A 166 -21.24 9.12 -25.85
N GLY A 167 -22.35 8.79 -26.51
CA GLY A 167 -22.39 8.66 -27.96
C GLY A 167 -21.37 7.61 -28.42
N THR A 168 -20.44 8.01 -29.28
CA THR A 168 -19.40 7.14 -29.86
C THR A 168 -18.03 7.28 -29.18
N THR A 169 -17.95 7.98 -28.05
CA THR A 169 -16.69 8.21 -27.32
C THR A 169 -16.76 7.67 -25.91
N ALA A 170 -15.66 7.11 -25.42
CA ALA A 170 -15.59 6.64 -24.04
C ALA A 170 -15.40 7.81 -23.06
N GLU A 171 -16.03 7.72 -21.89
CA GLU A 171 -15.96 8.74 -20.84
C GLU A 171 -15.87 8.08 -19.46
N VAL A 172 -15.10 8.70 -18.57
CA VAL A 172 -14.96 8.27 -17.17
C VAL A 172 -16.25 8.58 -16.42
N VAL A 173 -16.82 7.56 -15.78
CA VAL A 173 -17.97 7.74 -14.88
C VAL A 173 -17.49 8.16 -13.49
N LYS A 174 -16.60 7.36 -12.90
CA LYS A 174 -16.06 7.57 -11.55
C LYS A 174 -14.80 6.75 -11.34
N GLN A 175 -14.06 7.09 -10.29
CA GLN A 175 -12.98 6.25 -9.79
C GLN A 175 -13.54 5.18 -8.84
N LEU A 176 -13.17 3.92 -9.07
CA LEU A 176 -13.58 2.75 -8.30
C LEU A 176 -12.63 2.44 -7.16
N VAL A 177 -11.33 2.66 -7.36
CA VAL A 177 -10.28 2.28 -6.41
C VAL A 177 -9.19 3.34 -6.35
N THR A 178 -8.70 3.62 -5.15
CA THR A 178 -7.48 4.41 -4.97
C THR A 178 -6.30 3.45 -4.93
N PRO A 179 -5.25 3.65 -5.76
CA PRO A 179 -4.05 2.82 -5.66
C PRO A 179 -3.43 2.91 -4.27
N ASP A 180 -2.77 1.86 -3.82
CA ASP A 180 -1.93 1.95 -2.63
C ASP A 180 -0.70 2.84 -2.86
N ALA A 181 0.08 3.07 -1.79
CA ALA A 181 1.26 3.93 -1.83
C ALA A 181 2.36 3.46 -2.81
N GLN A 182 2.38 2.18 -3.18
CA GLN A 182 3.28 1.63 -4.19
C GLN A 182 2.67 1.67 -5.60
N GLY A 183 1.41 2.10 -5.75
CA GLY A 183 0.73 2.30 -7.03
C GLY A 183 0.01 1.09 -7.59
N TYR A 184 -0.25 0.04 -6.80
CA TYR A 184 -1.08 -1.09 -7.22
C TYR A 184 -2.55 -0.86 -6.85
N LEU A 185 -3.47 -1.62 -7.47
CA LEU A 185 -4.88 -1.62 -7.09
C LEU A 185 -5.04 -2.12 -5.64
N SER A 186 -5.40 -1.25 -4.70
CA SER A 186 -5.42 -1.60 -3.27
C SER A 186 -6.42 -2.72 -2.93
N ASN A 187 -7.51 -2.83 -3.68
CA ASN A 187 -8.59 -3.79 -3.44
C ASN A 187 -8.26 -5.25 -3.84
N ILE A 188 -7.11 -5.52 -4.45
CA ILE A 188 -6.68 -6.88 -4.83
C ILE A 188 -5.52 -7.41 -3.97
N TRP A 189 -5.02 -6.60 -3.04
CA TRP A 189 -3.93 -6.96 -2.13
C TRP A 189 -4.45 -7.13 -0.71
N TYR A 190 -4.35 -8.35 -0.22
CA TYR A 190 -4.84 -8.74 1.10
C TYR A 190 -3.71 -8.69 2.12
N GLU A 191 -3.92 -7.98 3.23
CA GLU A 191 -3.00 -8.03 4.36
C GLU A 191 -3.03 -9.44 4.99
N ILE A 192 -1.86 -10.04 5.12
CA ILE A 192 -1.69 -11.36 5.74
C ILE A 192 -1.24 -11.14 7.18
N LYS A 193 -2.01 -11.65 8.12
CA LYS A 193 -1.64 -11.65 9.55
C LYS A 193 -0.89 -12.94 9.88
N PRO A 194 0.10 -12.91 10.79
CA PRO A 194 0.65 -14.11 11.37
C PRO A 194 -0.47 -14.96 11.98
N SER A 195 -0.41 -16.28 11.80
CA SER A 195 -1.29 -17.20 12.53
C SER A 195 -1.06 -17.03 14.03
N GLN A 196 -2.14 -16.84 14.78
CA GLN A 196 -2.13 -16.85 16.25
C GLN A 196 -1.92 -18.27 16.78
#